data_AF-A0A4S4BTR4-F1
#
_entry.id   AF-A0A4S4BTR4-F1
#
_cell.length_a   1.000
_cell.length_b   1.000
_cell.length_c   1.000
_cell.angle_alpha   90.00
_cell.angle_beta   90.00
_cell.angle_gamma   90.00
#
_symmetry.space_group_name_H-M   'P 1'
#
loop_
_entity.id
_entity.type
_entity.pdbx_description
1 polymer ?
#
loop_
_entity_poly.entity_id
_entity_poly.type
_entity_poly.pdbx_seq_one_letter_code
_entity_poly.pdbx_strand_id
1 'polypeptide(L)'
;MKKLNNNHLNSLLLYLHKDIHESVDWTFESLRNDKLQQMISYPPDVELTKHEVNNLIELLDQNLEIEKTMKKLMRNMSMYPLFNLFNFIDGTTDIPDSNYERIELVECSHEEAEKLEDREDFMHDLLFASYWEWKDKGKR
;
A
#
# COMPACT_ATOMS: atom_id res chain seq x y z
N MET A 1 26.04 10.35 9.55
CA MET A 1 24.63 10.74 9.33
C MET A 1 24.08 9.89 8.20
N LYS A 2 22.94 9.22 8.36
CA LYS A 2 22.17 8.78 7.20
C LYS A 2 20.70 9.02 7.50
N LYS A 3 20.07 9.86 6.67
CA LYS A 3 18.64 9.79 6.33
C LYS A 3 18.23 8.33 6.15
N LEU A 4 16.94 7.99 6.20
CA LEU A 4 16.48 6.64 5.86
C LEU A 4 17.20 6.20 4.60
N ASN A 5 18.17 5.29 4.74
CA ASN A 5 19.23 5.28 3.72
C ASN A 5 18.56 4.86 2.42
N ASN A 6 19.02 5.36 1.26
CA ASN A 6 18.30 5.11 0.00
C ASN A 6 18.01 3.62 -0.24
N ASN A 7 18.81 2.69 0.32
CA ASN A 7 18.51 1.27 0.28
C ASN A 7 17.35 0.86 1.20
N HIS A 8 17.24 1.40 2.42
CA HIS A 8 16.09 1.15 3.31
C HIS A 8 14.81 1.78 2.76
N LEU A 9 14.88 2.99 2.22
CA LEU A 9 13.73 3.65 1.62
C LEU A 9 13.29 2.88 0.39
N ASN A 10 14.22 2.53 -0.50
CA ASN A 10 13.90 1.69 -1.65
C ASN A 10 13.35 0.33 -1.20
N SER A 11 13.93 -0.32 -0.18
CA SER A 11 13.42 -1.60 0.34
C SER A 11 11.99 -1.49 0.86
N LEU A 12 11.66 -0.41 1.58
CA LEU A 12 10.30 -0.12 2.03
C LEU A 12 9.35 0.04 0.84
N LEU A 13 9.72 0.85 -0.16
CA LEU A 13 8.87 1.09 -1.33
C LEU A 13 8.65 -0.17 -2.15
N LEU A 14 9.70 -0.97 -2.38
CA LEU A 14 9.61 -2.26 -3.06
C LEU A 14 8.74 -3.26 -2.28
N TYR A 15 8.87 -3.25 -0.94
CA TYR A 15 8.02 -4.06 -0.07
C TYR A 15 6.55 -3.66 -0.19
N LEU A 16 6.22 -2.37 -0.18
CA LEU A 16 4.83 -1.91 -0.29
C LEU A 16 4.18 -2.35 -1.62
N HIS A 17 4.90 -2.26 -2.74
CA HIS A 17 4.41 -2.78 -4.03
C HIS A 17 4.11 -4.28 -3.97
N LYS A 18 5.04 -5.05 -3.38
CA LYS A 18 4.88 -6.49 -3.18
C LYS A 18 3.67 -6.80 -2.29
N ASP A 19 3.58 -6.15 -1.14
CA ASP A 19 2.57 -6.39 -0.11
C ASP A 19 1.15 -6.10 -0.60
N ILE A 20 0.96 -5.02 -1.37
CA ILE A 20 -0.33 -4.73 -2.04
C ILE A 20 -0.71 -5.85 -3.00
N HIS A 21 0.25 -6.32 -3.81
CA HIS A 21 0.00 -7.37 -4.79
C HIS A 21 -0.35 -8.70 -4.12
N GLU A 22 0.44 -9.10 -3.11
CA GLU A 22 0.25 -10.33 -2.35
C GLU A 22 -1.04 -10.28 -1.53
N SER A 23 -1.38 -9.15 -0.90
CA SER A 23 -2.62 -8.99 -0.15
C SER A 23 -3.85 -9.17 -1.03
N VAL A 24 -3.81 -8.64 -2.26
CA VAL A 24 -4.90 -8.82 -3.23
C VAL A 24 -4.98 -10.28 -3.67
N ASP A 25 -3.86 -10.93 -4.01
CA ASP A 25 -3.88 -12.34 -4.41
C ASP A 25 -4.34 -13.26 -3.27
N TRP A 26 -3.88 -13.00 -2.04
CA TRP A 26 -4.28 -13.74 -0.85
C TRP A 26 -5.76 -13.54 -0.51
N THR A 27 -6.31 -12.35 -0.74
CA THR A 27 -7.76 -12.09 -0.57
C THR A 27 -8.60 -13.00 -1.47
N PHE A 28 -8.23 -13.12 -2.75
CA PHE A 28 -8.94 -14.01 -3.67
C PHE A 28 -8.71 -15.49 -3.35
N GLU A 29 -7.49 -15.88 -2.96
CA GLU A 29 -7.24 -17.25 -2.50
C GLU A 29 -8.10 -17.61 -1.28
N SER A 30 -8.19 -16.70 -0.30
CA SER A 30 -9.00 -16.90 0.90
C SER A 30 -10.51 -16.86 0.63
N LEU A 31 -10.95 -16.08 -0.35
CA LEU A 31 -12.31 -16.15 -0.88
C LEU A 31 -12.62 -17.56 -1.41
N ARG A 32 -11.73 -18.11 -2.24
CA ARG A 32 -11.90 -19.46 -2.85
C ARG A 32 -11.83 -20.60 -1.83
N ASN A 33 -11.12 -20.40 -0.72
CA ASN A 33 -10.87 -21.42 0.30
C ASN A 33 -11.76 -21.30 1.54
N ASP A 34 -12.82 -20.47 1.51
CA ASP A 34 -13.72 -20.22 2.66
C ASP A 34 -12.99 -19.72 3.93
N LYS A 35 -11.93 -18.93 3.73
CA LYS A 35 -11.11 -18.34 4.81
C LYS A 35 -11.24 -16.82 4.92
N LEU A 36 -11.96 -16.18 4.00
CA LEU A 36 -12.02 -14.72 3.92
C LEU A 36 -12.56 -14.06 5.21
N GLN A 37 -13.56 -14.66 5.86
CA GLN A 37 -14.13 -14.14 7.11
C GLN A 37 -13.12 -14.11 8.27
N GLN A 38 -12.04 -14.90 8.21
CA GLN A 38 -11.00 -14.93 9.24
C GLN A 38 -9.93 -13.86 9.02
N MET A 39 -9.95 -13.18 7.87
CA MET A 39 -8.94 -12.20 7.47
C MET A 39 -9.39 -10.75 7.62
N ILE A 40 -10.70 -10.50 7.60
CA ILE A 40 -11.24 -9.14 7.65
C ILE A 40 -11.26 -8.70 9.12
N SER A 41 -10.37 -7.80 9.49
CA SER A 41 -10.28 -7.25 10.86
C SER A 41 -10.37 -5.72 10.92
N TYR A 42 -10.21 -5.02 9.79
CA TYR A 42 -10.25 -3.56 9.73
C TYR A 42 -10.53 -3.07 8.28
N PRO A 43 -11.24 -1.94 8.11
CA PRO A 43 -12.01 -1.24 9.15
C PRO A 43 -13.17 -2.10 9.64
N PRO A 44 -13.78 -1.78 10.80
CA PRO A 44 -15.04 -2.40 11.20
C PRO A 44 -16.12 -2.22 10.12
N ASP A 45 -17.12 -3.10 10.10
CA ASP A 45 -18.27 -3.09 9.19
C ASP A 45 -17.92 -3.36 7.72
N VAL A 46 -16.86 -4.12 7.46
CA VAL A 46 -16.50 -4.59 6.10
C VAL A 46 -16.58 -6.10 5.95
N GLU A 47 -17.08 -6.79 6.96
CA GLU A 47 -17.31 -8.23 6.96
C GLU A 47 -18.35 -8.62 5.92
N LEU A 48 -18.03 -9.64 5.12
CA LEU A 48 -18.96 -10.19 4.13
C LEU A 48 -19.76 -11.35 4.73
N THR A 49 -21.06 -11.35 4.47
CA THR A 49 -21.93 -12.48 4.78
C THR A 49 -21.59 -13.68 3.89
N LYS A 50 -21.95 -14.89 4.34
CA LYS A 50 -21.80 -16.11 3.53
C LYS A 50 -22.55 -16.03 2.20
N HIS A 51 -23.70 -15.34 2.18
CA HIS A 51 -24.49 -15.17 0.96
C HIS A 51 -23.74 -14.30 -0.06
N GLU A 52 -23.17 -13.17 0.38
CA GLU A 52 -22.38 -12.29 -0.49
C GLU A 52 -21.12 -13.00 -1.03
N VAL A 53 -20.44 -13.77 -0.18
CA VAL A 53 -19.28 -14.59 -0.60
C VAL A 53 -19.66 -15.59 -1.68
N ASN A 54 -20.75 -16.35 -1.49
CA ASN A 54 -21.19 -17.35 -2.46
C ASN A 54 -21.60 -16.71 -3.79
N ASN A 55 -22.34 -15.60 -3.76
CA ASN A 55 -22.75 -14.87 -4.96
C ASN A 55 -21.52 -14.33 -5.71
N LEU A 56 -20.51 -13.84 -4.98
CA LEU A 56 -19.27 -13.35 -5.59
C LEU A 56 -18.50 -14.50 -6.25
N ILE A 57 -18.37 -15.66 -5.60
CA ILE A 57 -17.71 -16.84 -6.18
C ILE A 57 -18.41 -17.27 -7.47
N GLU A 58 -19.74 -17.35 -7.47
CA GLU A 58 -20.51 -17.71 -8.67
C GLU A 58 -20.24 -16.73 -9.84
N LEU A 59 -20.23 -15.42 -9.56
CA LEU A 59 -19.91 -14.39 -10.55
C LEU A 59 -18.50 -14.57 -11.12
N LEU A 60 -17.51 -14.86 -10.28
CA LEU A 60 -16.12 -15.06 -10.69
C LEU A 60 -15.95 -16.33 -11.54
N ASP A 61 -16.72 -17.38 -11.27
CA ASP A 61 -16.68 -18.63 -12.04
C ASP A 61 -17.32 -18.49 -13.43
N GLN A 62 -18.31 -17.62 -13.58
CA GLN A 62 -18.93 -17.34 -14.87
C GLN A 62 -18.02 -16.53 -15.80
N ASN A 63 -17.09 -15.74 -15.26
CA ASN A 63 -16.18 -14.92 -16.07
C ASN A 63 -14.83 -14.68 -15.39
N LEU A 64 -13.83 -15.42 -15.86
CA LEU A 64 -12.44 -15.37 -15.37
C LEU A 64 -11.78 -13.98 -15.52
N GLU A 65 -12.28 -13.10 -16.39
CA GLU A 65 -11.75 -11.75 -16.55
C GLU A 65 -12.22 -10.79 -15.45
N ILE A 66 -13.32 -11.11 -14.76
CA ILE A 66 -13.80 -10.31 -13.62
C ILE A 66 -12.77 -10.35 -12.49
N GLU A 67 -12.25 -11.53 -12.15
CA GLU A 67 -11.23 -11.65 -11.10
C GLU A 67 -9.99 -10.79 -11.42
N LYS A 68 -9.47 -10.89 -12.66
CA LYS A 68 -8.33 -10.08 -13.11
C LYS A 68 -8.62 -8.59 -13.04
N THR A 69 -9.84 -8.19 -13.39
CA THR A 69 -10.28 -6.78 -13.37
C THR A 69 -10.38 -6.26 -11.93
N MET A 70 -11.01 -7.03 -11.04
CA MET A 70 -11.11 -6.68 -9.62
C MET A 70 -9.74 -6.60 -8.97
N LYS A 71 -8.82 -7.53 -9.27
CA LYS A 71 -7.44 -7.47 -8.77
C LYS A 71 -6.73 -6.17 -9.17
N LYS A 72 -6.92 -5.70 -10.41
CA LYS A 72 -6.36 -4.39 -10.86
C LYS A 72 -6.98 -3.22 -10.11
N LEU A 73 -8.31 -3.23 -9.94
CA LEU A 73 -9.02 -2.17 -9.21
C LEU A 73 -8.59 -2.11 -7.75
N MET A 74 -8.53 -3.25 -7.06
CA MET A 74 -8.12 -3.32 -5.65
C MET A 74 -6.70 -2.80 -5.46
N ARG A 75 -5.74 -3.21 -6.31
CA ARG A 75 -4.35 -2.69 -6.27
C ARG A 75 -4.31 -1.17 -6.47
N ASN A 76 -5.07 -0.66 -7.43
CA ASN A 76 -5.16 0.78 -7.67
C ASN A 76 -5.76 1.53 -6.47
N MET A 77 -6.83 0.99 -5.87
CA MET A 77 -7.48 1.56 -4.70
C MET A 77 -6.59 1.53 -3.46
N SER A 78 -5.78 0.49 -3.27
CA SER A 78 -4.82 0.39 -2.16
C SER A 78 -3.65 1.38 -2.30
N MET A 79 -3.30 1.77 -3.53
CA MET A 79 -2.19 2.69 -3.77
C MET A 79 -2.54 4.14 -3.40
N TYR A 80 -3.81 4.54 -3.58
CA TYR A 80 -4.21 5.94 -3.41
C TYR A 80 -4.03 6.45 -1.95
N PRO A 81 -4.44 5.72 -0.90
CA PRO A 81 -4.16 6.12 0.48
C PRO A 81 -2.66 6.22 0.79
N LEU A 82 -1.83 5.31 0.25
CA LEU A 82 -0.37 5.34 0.44
C LEU A 82 0.26 6.55 -0.25
N PHE A 83 -0.18 6.86 -1.47
CA PHE A 83 0.27 8.04 -2.19
C PHE A 83 -0.08 9.32 -1.42
N ASN A 84 -1.30 9.42 -0.89
CA ASN A 84 -1.70 10.57 -0.08
C ASN A 84 -0.91 10.65 1.23
N LEU A 85 -0.70 9.53 1.92
CA LEU A 85 0.16 9.46 3.11
C LEU A 85 1.55 10.03 2.82
N PHE A 86 2.15 9.66 1.69
CA PHE A 86 3.47 10.18 1.32
C PHE A 86 3.45 11.65 0.94
N ASN A 87 2.40 12.17 0.29
CA ASN A 87 2.26 13.61 0.09
C ASN A 87 2.15 14.37 1.42
N PHE A 88 1.45 13.83 2.43
CA PHE A 88 1.39 14.45 3.75
C PHE A 88 2.75 14.47 4.46
N ILE A 89 3.53 13.38 4.35
CA ILE A 89 4.89 13.31 4.89
C ILE A 89 5.83 14.26 4.14
N ASP A 90 5.70 14.33 2.82
CA ASP A 90 6.50 15.24 1.99
C ASP A 90 6.16 16.72 2.24
N GLY A 91 4.98 17.01 2.80
CA GLY A 91 4.45 18.36 3.00
C GLY A 91 3.92 19.00 1.72
N THR A 92 3.54 18.18 0.73
CA THR A 92 3.03 18.64 -0.58
C THR A 92 1.51 18.73 -0.62
N THR A 93 0.82 18.34 0.46
CA THR A 93 -0.62 18.50 0.62
C THR A 93 -0.98 18.66 2.10
N ASP A 94 -2.05 19.38 2.38
CA ASP A 94 -2.53 19.61 3.74
C ASP A 94 -3.50 18.51 4.19
N ILE A 95 -3.41 18.10 5.46
CA ILE A 95 -4.47 17.29 6.08
C ILE A 95 -5.62 18.25 6.43
N PRO A 96 -6.82 18.06 5.86
CA PRO A 96 -7.97 18.93 6.12
C PRO A 96 -8.28 19.03 7.61
N ASP A 97 -8.66 20.23 8.06
CA ASP A 97 -9.13 20.51 9.42
C ASP A 97 -8.15 20.09 10.54
N SER A 98 -6.84 20.14 10.27
CA SER A 98 -5.81 19.77 11.23
C SER A 98 -4.82 20.91 11.48
N ASN A 99 -4.32 21.01 12.73
CA ASN A 99 -3.13 21.80 13.06
C ASN A 99 -1.85 21.00 12.75
N TYR A 100 -1.86 20.23 11.66
CA TYR A 100 -0.81 19.27 11.37
C TYR A 100 0.46 19.99 10.94
N GLU A 101 1.55 19.72 11.65
CA GLU A 101 2.88 20.16 11.27
C GLU A 101 3.54 19.08 10.40
N ARG A 102 4.29 19.50 9.39
CA ARG A 102 5.03 18.61 8.48
C ARG A 102 5.86 17.61 9.31
N ILE A 103 5.74 16.33 8.99
CA ILE A 103 6.55 15.26 9.59
C ILE A 103 7.39 14.59 8.51
N GLU A 104 8.68 14.41 8.79
CA GLU A 104 9.61 13.70 7.91
C GLU A 104 9.94 12.32 8.49
N LEU A 105 10.03 11.31 7.62
CA LEU A 105 10.51 9.99 8.01
C LEU A 105 12.03 9.96 8.01
N VAL A 106 12.60 9.75 9.19
CA VAL A 106 14.04 9.87 9.43
C VAL A 106 14.57 8.59 10.09
N GLU A 107 15.77 8.16 9.69
CA GLU A 107 16.48 7.05 10.34
C GLU A 107 17.61 7.65 11.19
N CYS A 108 17.27 8.12 12.38
CA CYS A 108 18.25 8.74 13.27
C CYS A 108 17.92 8.42 14.73
N SER A 109 18.90 8.62 15.62
CA SER A 109 18.58 8.64 17.05
C SER A 109 17.74 9.89 17.39
N HIS A 110 17.03 9.88 18.52
CA HIS A 110 16.25 11.03 18.97
C HIS A 110 17.12 12.30 19.11
N GLU A 111 18.39 12.14 19.50
CA GLU A 111 19.36 13.23 19.70
C GLU A 111 19.89 13.82 18.38
N GLU A 112 19.70 13.12 17.27
CA GLU A 112 20.16 13.52 15.93
C GLU A 112 19.06 14.20 15.12
N ALA A 113 17.79 14.08 15.52
CA ALA A 113 16.63 14.57 14.78
C ALA A 113 16.66 16.10 14.57
N GLU A 114 17.15 16.86 15.55
CA GLU A 114 17.23 18.33 15.48
C GLU A 114 18.33 18.86 14.53
N LYS A 115 19.20 17.98 14.01
CA LYS A 115 20.33 18.34 13.14
C LYS A 115 20.12 17.92 11.68
N LEU A 116 18.91 17.50 11.34
CA LEU A 116 18.61 16.96 10.03
C LEU A 116 18.43 18.09 9.01
N GLU A 117 19.01 17.87 7.82
CA GLU A 117 18.73 18.66 6.62
C GLU A 117 17.63 17.98 5.83
N ASP A 118 16.65 18.75 5.35
CA ASP A 118 15.55 18.29 4.50
C ASP A 118 16.05 17.39 3.34
N ARG A 119 15.28 16.36 3.01
CA ARG A 119 15.46 15.60 1.75
C ARG A 119 15.02 16.41 0.52
N GLU A 120 15.78 16.26 -0.57
CA GLU A 120 15.43 16.86 -1.87
C GLU A 120 14.44 15.99 -2.65
N ASP A 121 14.47 14.66 -2.47
CA ASP A 121 13.54 13.74 -3.14
C ASP A 121 12.22 13.65 -2.40
N PHE A 122 11.09 13.60 -3.10
CA PHE A 122 9.78 13.36 -2.50
C PHE A 122 9.39 11.88 -2.50
N MET A 123 8.84 11.38 -1.40
CA MET A 123 8.47 9.96 -1.23
C MET A 123 7.34 9.54 -2.18
N HIS A 124 6.38 10.43 -2.46
CA HIS A 124 5.31 10.13 -3.41
C HIS A 124 5.84 9.89 -4.83
N ASP A 125 6.85 10.66 -5.27
CA ASP A 125 7.53 10.45 -6.56
C ASP A 125 8.35 9.15 -6.57
N LEU A 126 9.09 8.88 -5.49
CA LEU A 126 9.87 7.65 -5.36
C LEU A 126 8.99 6.39 -5.32
N LEU A 127 7.80 6.46 -4.70
CA LEU A 127 6.83 5.37 -4.70
C LEU A 127 6.41 5.01 -6.12
N PHE A 128 6.14 6.00 -6.97
CA PHE A 128 5.81 5.74 -8.37
C PHE A 128 7.01 5.16 -9.13
N ALA A 129 8.20 5.76 -8.99
CA ALA A 129 9.40 5.35 -9.71
C ALA A 129 9.82 3.89 -9.38
N SER A 130 9.72 3.50 -8.11
CA SER A 130 10.11 2.17 -7.62
C SER A 130 9.21 1.02 -8.10
N TYR A 131 8.02 1.30 -8.63
CA TYR A 131 7.11 0.26 -9.13
C TYR A 131 7.73 -0.56 -10.26
N TRP A 132 8.38 0.10 -11.22
CA TRP A 132 8.99 -0.58 -12.37
C TRP A 132 10.21 -1.39 -11.95
N GLU A 133 11.00 -0.88 -11.00
CA GLU A 133 12.11 -1.62 -10.41
C GLU A 133 11.61 -2.90 -9.72
N TRP A 134 10.56 -2.81 -8.90
CA TRP A 134 9.93 -3.97 -8.27
C TRP A 134 9.45 -4.99 -9.31
N LYS A 135 8.72 -4.51 -10.33
CA LYS A 135 8.17 -5.36 -11.38
C LYS A 135 9.24 -6.12 -12.15
N ASP A 136 10.39 -5.49 -12.41
CA ASP A 136 11.49 -6.14 -13.12
C ASP A 136 12.30 -7.10 -12.23
N LYS A 137 12.38 -6.84 -10.91
CA LYS A 137 12.95 -7.79 -9.95
C LYS A 137 12.10 -9.06 -9.80
N GLY A 138 10.78 -8.96 -9.87
CA GLY A 138 9.86 -10.11 -9.80
C GLY A 138 9.79 -10.98 -11.07
N LYS A 139 10.48 -10.59 -12.14
CA LYS A 139 10.62 -11.40 -13.38
C LYS A 139 11.90 -12.25 -13.41
N ARG A 140 12.74 -12.16 -12.38
CA ARG A 140 13.91 -13.02 -12.18
C ARG A 140 13.56 -14.16 -11.23
#